data_AF-A0A820MJ36-F1
#
_entry.id   AF-A0A820MJ36-F1
#
_cell.length_a   1.000
_cell.length_b   1.000
_cell.length_c   1.000
_cell.angle_alpha   90.00
_cell.angle_beta   90.00
_cell.angle_gamma   90.00
#
_symmetry.space_group_name_H-M   'P 1'
#
loop_
_entity.id
_entity.type
_entity.pdbx_description
1 polymer ?
#
loop_
_entity_poly.entity_id
_entity_poly.type
_entity_poly.pdbx_seq_one_letter_code
_entity_poly.pdbx_strand_id
1 'polypeptide(L)'
;MSYSLTLAICAFAAFFCLIDARHVQQQPSSDNNNSTVVSNSETDSGAATYYDPSMGACGILSMGDELVCAIPDALYDTKTIGGNP
;
A
#
# COMPACT_ATOMS: atom_id res chain seq x y z
N MET A 1 19.51 43.24 -4.23
CA MET A 1 19.88 41.80 -4.11
C MET A 1 18.78 40.93 -3.46
N SER A 2 17.64 41.48 -3.04
CA SER A 2 16.62 40.75 -2.28
C SER A 2 15.66 39.89 -3.14
N TYR A 3 15.33 40.33 -4.36
CA TYR A 3 14.37 39.63 -5.24
C TYR A 3 14.87 38.26 -5.73
N SER A 4 16.19 38.11 -5.91
CA SER A 4 16.78 36.85 -6.38
C SER A 4 16.71 35.76 -5.32
N LEU A 5 16.76 36.12 -4.03
CA LEU A 5 16.61 35.18 -2.92
C LEU A 5 15.14 34.73 -2.77
N THR A 6 14.19 35.67 -2.90
CA THR A 6 12.75 35.36 -2.86
C THR A 6 12.36 34.40 -3.99
N LEU A 7 12.86 34.63 -5.20
CA LEU A 7 12.56 33.78 -6.36
C LEU A 7 13.13 32.36 -6.19
N ALA A 8 14.32 32.23 -5.59
CA ALA A 8 14.94 30.94 -5.30
C ALA A 8 14.19 30.14 -4.22
N ILE A 9 13.73 30.80 -3.15
CA ILE A 9 12.94 30.15 -2.08
C ILE A 9 11.58 29.69 -2.62
N CYS A 10 10.91 30.52 -3.42
CA CYS A 10 9.63 30.15 -4.04
C CYS A 10 9.79 28.96 -5.01
N ALA A 11 10.88 28.89 -5.77
CA ALA A 11 11.15 27.76 -6.66
C ALA A 11 11.37 26.45 -5.88
N PHE A 12 12.09 26.50 -4.74
CA PHE A 12 12.35 25.32 -3.92
C PHE A 12 11.08 24.80 -3.22
N ALA A 13 10.23 25.71 -2.71
CA ALA A 13 8.95 25.37 -2.12
C ALA A 13 7.99 24.73 -3.15
N ALA A 14 7.94 25.27 -4.37
CA ALA A 14 7.12 24.71 -5.45
C ALA A 14 7.58 23.30 -5.85
N PHE A 15 8.89 23.03 -5.81
CA PHE A 15 9.44 21.71 -6.12
C PHE A 15 9.05 20.67 -5.07
N PHE A 16 9.12 21.02 -3.78
CA PHE A 16 8.69 20.14 -2.69
C PHE A 16 7.19 19.81 -2.79
N CYS A 17 6.34 20.80 -3.06
CA CYS A 17 4.90 20.58 -3.26
C CYS A 17 4.58 19.71 -4.50
N LEU A 18 5.41 19.76 -5.55
CA LEU A 18 5.25 18.92 -6.74
C LEU A 18 5.67 17.45 -6.51
N ILE A 19 6.56 17.19 -5.55
CA ILE A 19 6.97 15.83 -5.19
C ILE A 19 5.84 15.09 -4.47
N ASP A 20 5.19 15.72 -3.48
CA ASP A 20 4.06 15.13 -2.75
C ASP A 20 2.85 14.88 -3.67
N ALA A 21 2.60 15.78 -4.63
CA ALA A 21 1.50 15.66 -5.59
C ALA A 21 1.64 14.49 -6.58
N ARG A 22 2.84 13.89 -6.71
CA ARG A 22 3.09 12.78 -7.65
C ARG A 22 2.93 11.39 -7.03
N HIS A 23 2.70 11.26 -5.73
CA HIS A 23 2.61 9.95 -5.08
C HIS A 23 1.20 9.33 -5.09
N VAL A 24 0.17 10.07 -5.51
CA VAL A 24 -1.21 9.56 -5.63
C VAL A 24 -1.58 9.35 -7.10
N GLN A 25 -1.04 8.27 -7.66
CA GLN A 25 -1.66 7.60 -8.80
C GLN A 25 -2.08 6.21 -8.31
N GLN A 26 -3.09 6.17 -7.43
CA GLN A 26 -3.83 4.93 -7.20
C GLN A 26 -4.71 4.72 -8.44
N GLN A 27 -4.32 3.74 -9.24
CA GLN A 27 -5.11 3.27 -10.36
C GLN A 27 -6.30 2.48 -9.82
N PRO A 28 -7.55 2.86 -10.12
CA PRO A 28 -8.70 2.03 -9.82
C PRO A 28 -8.74 0.87 -10.82
N SER A 29 -8.18 -0.27 -10.45
CA SER A 29 -8.40 -1.53 -11.17
C SER A 29 -9.79 -2.05 -10.82
N SER A 30 -10.77 -1.72 -11.66
CA SER A 30 -12.10 -2.32 -11.59
C SER A 30 -12.04 -3.73 -12.19
N ASP A 31 -11.59 -4.70 -11.40
CA ASP A 31 -11.54 -6.11 -11.81
C ASP A 31 -12.92 -6.76 -11.63
N ASN A 32 -13.64 -6.92 -12.73
CA ASN A 32 -14.89 -7.69 -12.79
C ASN A 32 -14.59 -9.20 -12.77
N ASN A 33 -13.96 -9.70 -11.70
CA ASN A 33 -13.73 -11.12 -11.52
C ASN A 33 -14.78 -11.65 -10.54
N ASN A 34 -15.73 -12.44 -11.06
CA ASN A 34 -16.54 -13.33 -10.24
C ASN A 34 -15.60 -14.35 -9.58
N SER A 35 -14.95 -13.92 -8.50
CA SER A 35 -14.17 -14.79 -7.64
C SER A 35 -15.17 -15.67 -6.92
N THR A 36 -15.19 -16.96 -7.27
CA THR A 36 -15.86 -17.97 -6.46
C THR A 36 -15.32 -17.82 -5.05
N VAL A 37 -16.11 -17.22 -4.17
CA VAL A 37 -15.78 -17.08 -2.75
C VAL A 37 -15.82 -18.50 -2.18
N VAL A 38 -14.67 -19.16 -2.19
CA VAL A 38 -14.50 -20.42 -1.47
C VAL A 38 -14.40 -20.04 0.01
N SER A 39 -15.53 -20.05 0.68
CA SER A 39 -15.66 -19.82 2.12
C SER A 39 -15.05 -20.99 2.89
N ASN A 40 -13.73 -21.14 2.84
CA ASN A 40 -13.01 -22.07 3.72
C ASN A 40 -12.99 -21.46 5.12
N SER A 41 -14.05 -21.73 5.89
CA SER A 41 -14.21 -21.28 7.28
C SER A 41 -13.31 -22.06 8.23
N GLU A 42 -12.00 -22.01 8.01
CA GLU A 42 -11.01 -22.54 8.96
C GLU A 42 -10.55 -21.43 9.90
N THR A 43 -10.46 -21.75 11.19
CA THR A 43 -10.01 -20.81 12.22
C THR A 43 -8.55 -21.09 12.55
N ASP A 44 -7.67 -20.14 12.26
CA ASP A 44 -6.25 -20.19 12.59
C ASP A 44 -5.97 -19.42 13.89
N SER A 45 -5.06 -19.93 14.73
CA SER A 45 -4.63 -19.28 15.98
C SER A 45 -3.11 -19.06 15.97
N GLY A 46 -2.66 -17.88 16.38
CA GLY A 46 -1.23 -17.55 16.38
C GLY A 46 -0.92 -16.25 17.13
N ALA A 47 0.36 -15.92 17.19
CA ALA A 47 0.82 -14.64 17.71
C ALA A 47 0.66 -13.55 16.64
N ALA A 48 0.25 -12.35 17.06
CA ALA A 48 0.17 -11.17 16.21
C ALA A 48 1.14 -10.08 16.70
N THR A 49 1.72 -9.34 15.77
CA THR A 49 2.54 -8.16 16.04
C THR A 49 2.02 -6.98 15.22
N TYR A 50 2.41 -5.77 15.62
CA TYR A 50 1.96 -4.52 14.98
C TYR A 50 3.11 -3.85 14.22
N TYR A 51 2.79 -3.28 13.06
CA TYR A 51 3.68 -2.43 12.27
C TYR A 51 2.85 -1.32 11.61
N ASP A 52 3.52 -0.23 11.22
CA ASP A 52 2.90 0.86 10.45
C ASP A 52 2.83 0.46 8.96
N PRO A 53 1.64 0.29 8.37
CA PRO A 53 1.49 -0.21 7.01
C PRO A 53 1.95 0.80 5.95
N SER A 54 2.40 0.26 4.83
CA SER A 54 2.75 1.02 3.62
C SER A 54 2.46 0.17 2.38
N MET A 55 3.37 0.10 1.40
CA MET A 55 3.19 -0.72 0.20
C MET A 55 3.49 -2.20 0.50
N GLY A 56 2.47 -3.05 0.42
CA GLY A 56 2.59 -4.49 0.68
C GLY A 56 3.03 -5.32 -0.54
N ALA A 57 3.25 -6.62 -0.34
CA ALA A 57 3.59 -7.57 -1.41
C ALA A 57 2.51 -7.68 -2.50
N CYS A 58 1.26 -7.35 -2.17
CA CYS A 58 0.15 -7.29 -3.12
C CYS A 58 0.22 -6.04 -4.05
N GLY A 59 1.19 -5.15 -3.87
CA GLY A 59 1.30 -3.90 -4.63
C GLY A 59 0.28 -2.82 -4.24
N ILE A 60 -0.41 -3.02 -3.11
CA ILE A 60 -1.42 -2.09 -2.58
C ILE A 60 -0.75 -1.22 -1.51
N LEU A 61 -1.01 0.09 -1.59
CA LEU A 61 -0.63 1.05 -0.57
C LEU A 61 -1.73 1.10 0.50
N SER A 62 -1.41 0.68 1.71
CA SER A 62 -2.31 0.78 2.87
C SER A 62 -1.82 1.84 3.85
N MET A 63 -2.76 2.48 4.53
CA MET A 63 -2.51 3.54 5.53
C MET A 63 -2.77 3.03 6.95
N GLY A 64 -2.16 3.67 7.96
CA GLY A 64 -2.27 3.24 9.37
C GLY A 64 -3.69 3.24 9.95
N ASP A 65 -4.62 3.96 9.32
CA ASP A 65 -6.04 4.00 9.71
C ASP A 65 -6.89 2.93 9.00
N GLU A 66 -6.29 2.11 8.12
CA GLU A 66 -6.95 1.02 7.40
C GLU A 66 -6.86 -0.30 8.16
N LEU A 67 -7.91 -1.13 8.06
CA LEU A 67 -7.90 -2.49 8.60
C LEU A 67 -7.09 -3.44 7.71
N VAL A 68 -5.77 -3.44 7.92
CA VAL A 68 -4.81 -4.29 7.18
C VAL A 68 -3.97 -5.14 8.13
N CYS A 69 -3.61 -6.34 7.71
CA CYS A 69 -2.66 -7.21 8.40
C CYS A 69 -1.72 -7.90 7.40
N ALA A 70 -0.48 -8.14 7.82
CA ALA A 70 0.44 -9.02 7.10
C ALA A 70 0.23 -10.47 7.58
N ILE A 71 0.20 -11.39 6.62
CA ILE A 71 0.14 -12.83 6.86
C ILE A 71 1.52 -13.42 6.54
N PRO A 72 2.03 -14.39 7.32
CA PRO A 72 3.29 -15.08 7.01
C PRO A 72 3.19 -15.87 5.71
N ASP A 73 4.34 -16.02 5.05
CA ASP A 73 4.56 -16.80 3.83
C ASP A 73 3.99 -18.22 3.90
N ALA A 74 4.23 -18.94 5.00
CA ALA A 74 3.77 -20.31 5.17
C ALA A 74 2.24 -20.44 5.13
N LEU A 75 1.51 -19.47 5.71
CA LEU A 75 0.05 -19.44 5.65
C LEU A 75 -0.45 -19.02 4.27
N TYR A 76 0.24 -18.07 3.64
CA TYR A 76 -0.06 -17.64 2.28
C TYR A 76 0.05 -18.83 1.31
N ASP A 77 1.21 -19.48 1.24
CA ASP A 77 1.47 -20.60 0.31
C ASP A 77 0.52 -21.78 0.52
N THR A 78 0.16 -22.08 1.78
CA THR A 78 -0.76 -23.18 2.11
C THR A 78 -2.18 -22.91 1.62
N LYS A 79 -2.62 -21.65 1.64
CA LYS A 79 -4.00 -21.26 1.34
C LYS A 79 -4.15 -20.72 -0.10
N THR A 80 -3.05 -20.35 -0.77
CA THR A 80 -3.05 -19.93 -2.17
C THR A 80 -2.85 -21.12 -3.12
N ILE A 81 -3.87 -21.44 -3.90
CA ILE A 81 -3.77 -22.46 -4.95
C ILE A 81 -2.92 -21.89 -6.09
N GLY A 82 -1.68 -22.36 -6.22
CA GLY A 82 -0.72 -21.92 -7.25
C GLY A 82 0.56 -21.28 -6.71
N GLY A 83 0.65 -21.02 -5.40
CA GLY A 83 1.84 -20.46 -4.75
C GLY A 83 2.15 -19.01 -5.14
N ASN A 84 3.25 -18.47 -4.60
CA ASN A 84 3.79 -17.17 -4.96
C ASN A 84 4.27 -17.16 -6.44
N PRO A 85 3.79 -16.24 -7.30
CA PRO A 85 4.24 -16.13 -8.69
C PRO A 85 5.71 -15.73 -8.85
#